data_AF-A0A0F8W334-F1
#
_entry.id   AF-A0A0F8W334-F1
#
_cell.length_a   1.000
_cell.length_b   1.000
_cell.length_c   1.000
_cell.angle_alpha   90.00
_cell.angle_beta   90.00
_cell.angle_gamma   90.00
#
_symmetry.space_group_name_H-M   'P 1'
#
loop_
_entity.id
_entity.type
_entity.pdbx_description
1 polymer ?
#
loop_
_entity_poly.entity_id
_entity_poly.type
_entity_poly.pdbx_seq_one_letter_code
_entity_poly.pdbx_strand_id
1 'polypeptide(L)'
;MKQYKKWTQKDEIILRKIYNKYSTKEVAIILNRSITAIHQKVLRLNIQKYQKDYCVDTHKKCSKCKNVKKISEFRKDKTRPDGYQYVCKQCNIPYYKQYHINNKNEICKKNKQYYLANKILINKKAKQYHKKNRNKNNKRTREYYVTHKKETRTTKRNY
;
A
#
# COMPACT_ATOMS: atom_id res chain seq x y z
N MET A 1 31.25 -34.09 8.20
CA MET A 1 30.01 -33.81 7.44
C MET A 1 28.82 -33.82 8.40
N LYS A 2 27.97 -32.78 8.45
CA LYS A 2 26.77 -32.80 9.31
C LYS A 2 25.82 -33.88 8.78
N GLN A 3 25.58 -34.92 9.57
CA GLN A 3 24.70 -36.03 9.17
C GLN A 3 23.24 -35.54 9.22
N TYR A 4 22.60 -35.42 8.05
CA TYR A 4 21.22 -34.98 7.98
C TYR A 4 20.26 -36.14 8.25
N LYS A 5 19.47 -36.04 9.33
CA LYS A 5 18.41 -37.01 9.64
C LYS A 5 17.45 -37.13 8.45
N LYS A 6 17.24 -38.33 7.89
CA LYS A 6 16.27 -38.53 6.78
C LYS A 6 14.84 -38.41 7.30
N TRP A 7 13.90 -37.99 6.46
CA TRP A 7 12.47 -37.96 6.82
C TRP A 7 11.90 -39.38 6.76
N THR A 8 11.19 -39.78 7.81
CA THR A 8 10.48 -41.07 7.85
C THR A 8 8.99 -40.87 7.56
N GLN A 9 8.29 -41.94 7.16
CA GLN A 9 6.83 -41.91 6.99
C GLN A 9 6.11 -41.51 8.29
N LYS A 10 6.64 -41.93 9.45
CA LYS A 10 6.12 -41.53 10.77
C LYS A 10 6.23 -40.01 10.98
N ASP A 11 7.36 -39.40 10.62
CA ASP A 11 7.56 -37.95 10.70
C ASP A 11 6.55 -37.19 9.84
N GLU A 12 6.23 -37.69 8.64
CA GLU A 12 5.26 -37.08 7.73
C GLU A 12 3.83 -37.17 8.26
N ILE A 13 3.45 -38.32 8.82
CA ILE A 13 2.14 -38.53 9.44
C ILE A 13 1.97 -37.57 10.63
N ILE A 14 2.99 -37.45 11.48
CA ILE A 14 2.97 -36.52 12.62
C ILE A 14 2.84 -35.09 12.10
N LEU A 15 3.68 -34.69 11.14
CA LEU A 15 3.66 -33.35 10.55
C LEU A 15 2.27 -32.98 10.00
N ARG A 16 1.62 -33.87 9.24
CA ARG A 16 0.25 -33.64 8.72
C ARG A 16 -0.77 -33.40 9.83
N LYS A 17 -0.65 -34.10 10.96
CA LYS A 17 -1.58 -33.98 12.10
C LYS A 17 -1.36 -32.71 12.93
N ILE A 18 -0.10 -32.30 13.12
CA ILE A 18 0.25 -31.21 14.06
C ILE A 18 0.45 -29.85 13.39
N TYR A 19 0.78 -29.80 12.09
CA TYR A 19 1.18 -28.57 11.41
C TYR A 19 0.08 -27.48 11.40
N ASN A 20 -1.18 -27.91 11.38
CA ASN A 20 -2.32 -27.01 11.45
C ASN A 20 -2.62 -26.48 12.87
N LYS A 21 -2.26 -27.25 13.89
CA LYS A 21 -2.63 -26.98 15.29
C LYS A 21 -1.58 -26.14 16.03
N TYR A 22 -0.31 -26.28 15.66
CA TYR A 22 0.81 -25.65 16.35
C TYR A 22 1.57 -24.66 15.45
N SER A 23 2.27 -23.72 16.07
CA SER A 23 3.18 -22.82 15.37
C SER A 23 4.33 -23.62 14.73
N THR A 24 4.96 -23.08 13.69
CA THR A 24 6.04 -23.81 13.01
C THR A 24 7.25 -24.00 13.93
N LYS A 25 7.45 -23.10 14.90
CA LYS A 25 8.49 -23.22 15.93
C LYS A 25 8.23 -24.40 16.87
N GLU A 26 7.00 -24.58 17.32
CA GLU A 26 6.60 -25.70 18.19
C GLU A 26 6.70 -27.04 17.45
N VAL A 27 6.26 -27.10 16.18
CA VAL A 27 6.41 -28.29 15.34
C VAL A 27 7.90 -28.66 15.15
N ALA A 28 8.78 -27.64 15.04
CA ALA A 28 10.23 -27.83 14.95
C ALA A 28 10.82 -28.46 16.21
N ILE A 29 10.35 -28.05 17.38
CA ILE A 29 10.74 -28.63 18.66
C ILE A 29 10.24 -30.09 18.75
N ILE A 30 8.96 -30.33 18.45
CA ILE A 30 8.33 -31.66 18.55
C ILE A 30 9.01 -32.70 17.64
N LEU A 31 9.31 -32.32 16.39
CA LEU A 31 9.96 -33.22 15.43
C LEU A 31 11.49 -33.24 15.55
N ASN A 32 12.05 -32.41 16.44
CA ASN A 32 13.48 -32.15 16.60
C ASN A 32 14.16 -31.85 15.24
N ARG A 33 13.64 -30.83 14.54
CA ARG A 33 14.08 -30.38 13.22
C ARG A 33 14.26 -28.88 13.20
N SER A 34 14.99 -28.37 12.20
CA SER A 34 14.99 -26.93 11.94
C SER A 34 13.65 -26.48 11.37
N ILE A 35 13.29 -25.22 11.66
CA ILE A 35 12.12 -24.55 11.09
C ILE A 35 12.15 -24.59 9.55
N THR A 36 13.34 -24.41 8.97
CA THR A 36 13.57 -24.46 7.52
C THR A 36 13.31 -25.83 6.92
N ALA A 37 13.71 -26.92 7.59
CA ALA A 37 13.46 -28.28 7.14
C ALA A 37 11.96 -28.61 7.14
N ILE A 38 11.21 -28.09 8.13
CA ILE A 38 9.75 -28.22 8.17
C ILE A 38 9.11 -27.43 7.03
N HIS A 39 9.46 -26.16 6.81
CA HIS A 39 8.90 -25.39 5.69
C HIS A 39 9.12 -26.08 4.35
N GLN A 40 10.33 -26.56 4.06
CA GLN A 40 10.60 -27.28 2.82
C GLN A 40 9.79 -28.58 2.70
N LYS A 41 9.63 -29.32 3.81
CA LYS A 41 8.86 -30.57 3.79
C LYS A 41 7.37 -30.34 3.61
N VAL A 42 6.82 -29.34 4.28
CA VAL A 42 5.42 -28.90 4.17
C VAL A 42 5.10 -28.51 2.73
N LEU A 43 5.98 -27.75 2.08
CA LEU A 43 5.82 -27.36 0.67
C LEU A 43 5.81 -28.59 -0.25
N ARG A 44 6.72 -29.54 -0.05
CA ARG A 44 6.76 -30.79 -0.84
C ARG A 44 5.53 -31.67 -0.62
N LEU A 45 4.97 -31.69 0.59
CA LEU A 45 3.78 -32.48 0.94
C LEU A 45 2.46 -31.73 0.70
N ASN A 46 2.53 -30.49 0.20
CA ASN A 46 1.42 -29.56 0.00
C ASN A 46 0.50 -29.42 1.21
N ILE A 47 1.08 -29.35 2.42
CA ILE A 47 0.32 -29.20 3.66
C ILE A 47 0.11 -27.69 3.88
N GLN A 48 -1.15 -27.25 3.90
CA GLN A 48 -1.48 -25.85 4.21
C GLN A 48 -1.77 -25.69 5.70
N LYS A 49 -1.37 -24.55 6.29
CA LYS A 49 -1.95 -24.15 7.57
C LYS A 49 -3.36 -23.63 7.32
N TYR A 50 -4.28 -23.95 8.21
CA TYR A 50 -5.52 -23.21 8.37
C TYR A 50 -5.13 -21.78 8.73
N GLN A 51 -5.21 -20.93 7.72
CA GLN A 51 -5.09 -19.50 7.91
C GLN A 51 -6.35 -19.11 8.64
N LYS A 52 -6.25 -18.97 9.97
CA LYS A 52 -7.29 -18.30 10.75
C LYS A 52 -7.36 -16.92 10.13
N ASP A 53 -8.35 -16.71 9.25
CA ASP A 53 -8.53 -15.47 8.54
C ASP A 53 -8.45 -14.37 9.58
N TYR A 54 -7.43 -13.52 9.47
CA TYR A 54 -7.54 -12.22 10.09
C TYR A 54 -8.78 -11.65 9.46
N CYS A 55 -9.86 -11.59 10.24
CA CYS A 55 -11.07 -10.89 9.90
C CYS A 55 -10.64 -9.44 9.65
N VAL A 56 -10.29 -9.16 8.39
CA VAL A 56 -10.26 -7.81 7.85
C VAL A 56 -11.72 -7.41 7.93
N ASP A 57 -12.11 -6.88 9.09
CA ASP A 57 -13.44 -6.38 9.31
C ASP A 57 -13.68 -5.38 8.19
N THR A 58 -14.44 -5.76 7.16
CA THR A 58 -14.56 -4.93 5.96
C THR A 58 -15.26 -3.62 6.28
N HIS A 59 -15.85 -3.53 7.47
CA HIS A 59 -16.55 -2.40 8.00
C HIS A 59 -15.98 -1.98 9.36
N LYS A 60 -16.29 -0.75 9.76
CA LYS A 60 -15.89 -0.19 11.04
C LYS A 60 -16.92 0.85 11.46
N LYS A 61 -17.23 0.90 12.76
CA LYS A 61 -18.09 1.94 13.32
C LYS A 61 -17.29 3.24 13.48
N CYS A 62 -17.79 4.32 12.88
CA CYS A 62 -17.24 5.65 13.06
C CYS A 62 -17.49 6.14 14.49
N SER A 63 -16.45 6.57 15.21
CA SER A 63 -16.61 7.08 16.58
C SER A 63 -17.36 8.41 16.66
N LYS A 64 -17.44 9.19 15.56
CA LYS A 64 -18.09 10.51 15.50
C LYS A 64 -19.57 10.43 15.07
N CYS A 65 -19.85 9.89 13.88
CA CYS A 65 -21.24 9.74 13.39
C CYS A 65 -21.92 8.43 13.78
N LYS A 66 -21.21 7.52 14.46
CA LYS A 66 -21.71 6.22 14.95
C LYS A 66 -22.19 5.23 13.89
N ASN A 67 -22.13 5.57 12.60
CA ASN A 67 -22.48 4.65 11.50
C ASN A 67 -21.38 3.62 11.24
N VAL A 68 -21.79 2.40 10.91
CA VAL A 68 -20.92 1.33 10.40
C VAL A 68 -20.68 1.59 8.91
N LYS A 69 -19.41 1.67 8.51
CA LYS A 69 -18.97 2.06 7.16
C LYS A 69 -17.85 1.16 6.71
N LYS A 70 -17.63 1.03 5.40
CA LYS A 70 -16.50 0.26 4.86
C LYS A 70 -15.16 0.81 5.40
N ILE A 71 -14.18 -0.06 5.66
CA ILE A 71 -12.81 0.34 6.07
C ILE A 71 -12.20 1.34 5.09
N SER A 72 -12.51 1.23 3.79
CA SER A 72 -12.05 2.18 2.76
C SER A 72 -12.54 3.62 2.98
N GLU A 73 -13.58 3.83 3.79
CA GLU A 73 -14.06 5.15 4.21
C GLU A 73 -13.25 5.75 5.38
N PHE A 74 -12.29 5.02 5.92
CA PHE A 74 -11.40 5.47 6.98
C PHE A 74 -10.02 5.77 6.39
N ARG A 75 -9.30 6.72 6.97
CA ARG A 75 -7.90 6.96 6.58
C ARG A 75 -7.01 5.95 7.29
N LYS A 76 -5.92 5.56 6.63
CA LYS A 76 -4.91 4.67 7.22
C LYS A 76 -4.18 5.39 8.35
N ASP A 77 -3.97 4.68 9.44
CA ASP A 77 -3.20 5.13 10.60
C ASP A 77 -2.33 3.97 11.09
N LYS A 78 -1.04 4.02 10.75
CA LYS A 78 -0.08 2.96 11.08
C LYS A 78 0.21 2.85 12.58
N THR A 79 -0.19 3.85 13.37
CA THR A 79 -0.03 3.82 14.82
C THR A 79 -1.13 2.98 15.50
N ARG A 80 -2.19 2.60 14.76
CA ARG A 80 -3.32 1.85 15.28
C ARG A 80 -3.17 0.36 15.00
N PRO A 81 -3.60 -0.53 15.93
CA PRO A 81 -3.52 -1.98 15.73
C PRO A 81 -4.24 -2.48 14.48
N ASP A 82 -5.38 -1.88 14.14
CA ASP A 82 -6.17 -2.21 12.94
C ASP A 82 -5.72 -1.46 11.69
N GLY A 83 -4.79 -0.51 11.82
CA GLY A 83 -4.24 0.28 10.72
C GLY A 83 -5.15 1.40 10.19
N TYR A 84 -6.27 1.71 10.87
CA TYR A 84 -7.23 2.73 10.41
C TYR A 84 -7.67 3.67 11.54
N GLN A 85 -8.06 4.89 11.17
CA GLN A 85 -8.62 5.85 12.12
C GLN A 85 -9.98 5.38 12.67
N TYR A 86 -10.36 5.84 13.86
CA TYR A 86 -11.70 5.61 14.42
C TYR A 86 -12.80 6.46 13.76
N VAL A 87 -12.41 7.55 13.08
CA VAL A 87 -13.33 8.52 12.48
C VAL A 87 -13.33 8.35 10.96
N CYS A 88 -14.51 8.28 10.35
CA CYS A 88 -14.63 8.20 8.89
C CYS A 88 -14.15 9.49 8.20
N LYS A 89 -13.75 9.39 6.94
CA LYS A 89 -13.26 10.50 6.12
C LYS A 89 -14.20 11.71 6.16
N GLN A 90 -15.50 11.49 5.97
CA GLN A 90 -16.51 12.56 5.96
C GLN A 90 -16.50 13.38 7.27
N CYS A 91 -16.53 12.69 8.41
CA CYS A 91 -16.49 13.33 9.72
C CYS A 91 -15.17 14.07 10.00
N ASN A 92 -14.09 13.70 9.30
CA ASN A 92 -12.75 14.23 9.48
C ASN A 92 -12.40 15.38 8.49
N ILE A 93 -13.13 15.52 7.38
CA ILE A 93 -12.97 16.64 6.42
C ILE A 93 -12.97 18.02 7.10
N PRO A 94 -13.96 18.38 7.96
CA PRO A 94 -14.00 19.73 8.55
C PRO A 94 -12.80 19.99 9.45
N TYR A 95 -12.35 18.98 10.20
CA TYR A 95 -11.16 19.09 11.05
C TYR A 95 -9.91 19.41 10.22
N TYR A 96 -9.66 18.65 9.15
CA TYR A 96 -8.51 18.91 8.28
C TYR A 96 -8.61 20.25 7.55
N LYS A 97 -9.81 20.67 7.13
CA LYS A 97 -10.02 21.98 6.53
C LYS A 97 -9.61 23.09 7.50
N GLN A 98 -10.07 23.03 8.75
CA GLN A 98 -9.70 24.01 9.78
C GLN A 98 -8.19 23.99 10.06
N TYR A 99 -7.60 22.80 10.18
CA TYR A 99 -6.16 22.65 10.36
C TYR A 99 -5.36 23.34 9.24
N HIS A 100 -5.75 23.15 7.98
CA HIS A 100 -5.09 23.80 6.84
C HIS A 100 -5.25 25.32 6.83
N ILE A 101 -6.41 25.83 7.26
CA ILE A 101 -6.65 27.27 7.39
C ILE A 101 -5.73 27.86 8.47
N ASN A 102 -5.76 27.28 9.67
CA ASN A 102 -5.00 27.77 10.82
C ASN A 102 -3.48 27.71 10.58
N ASN A 103 -3.02 26.72 9.83
CA ASN A 103 -1.59 26.50 9.57
C ASN A 103 -1.14 26.96 8.17
N LYS A 104 -1.97 27.71 7.43
CA LYS A 104 -1.73 28.07 6.03
C LYS A 104 -0.35 28.71 5.82
N ASN A 105 0.00 29.68 6.67
CA ASN A 105 1.24 30.44 6.56
C ASN A 105 2.47 29.56 6.84
N GLU A 106 2.41 28.76 7.90
CA GLU A 106 3.49 27.84 8.28
C GLU A 106 3.70 26.74 7.22
N ILE A 107 2.61 26.19 6.67
CA ILE A 107 2.68 25.23 5.56
C ILE A 107 3.34 25.88 4.33
N CYS A 108 2.94 27.11 3.98
CA CYS A 108 3.53 27.85 2.87
C CYS A 108 5.04 28.08 3.07
N LYS A 109 5.43 28.54 4.27
CA LYS A 109 6.83 28.77 4.65
C LYS A 109 7.67 27.49 4.53
N LYS A 110 7.20 26.38 5.10
CA LYS A 110 7.87 25.07 5.01
C LYS A 110 8.00 24.58 3.57
N ASN A 111 6.93 24.69 2.77
CA ASN A 111 6.95 24.30 1.36
C ASN A 111 7.95 25.13 0.55
N LYS A 112 8.02 26.45 0.81
CA LYS A 112 9.00 27.34 0.17
C LYS A 112 10.43 26.93 0.53
N GLN A 113 10.71 26.68 1.81
CA GLN A 113 12.02 26.22 2.27
C GLN A 113 12.43 24.90 1.60
N TYR A 114 11.52 23.91 1.58
CA TYR A 114 11.76 22.63 0.90
C TYR A 114 12.07 22.83 -0.58
N TYR A 115 11.29 23.66 -1.29
CA TYR A 115 11.53 23.94 -2.70
C TYR A 115 12.91 24.58 -2.92
N LEU A 116 13.28 25.59 -2.12
CA LEU A 116 14.57 26.26 -2.24
C LEU A 116 15.74 25.29 -2.01
N ALA A 117 15.67 24.48 -0.96
CA ALA A 117 16.69 23.47 -0.64
C ALA A 117 16.82 22.39 -1.73
N ASN A 118 15.72 22.08 -2.44
CA ASN A 118 15.69 21.00 -3.43
C ASN A 118 15.62 21.50 -4.88
N LYS A 119 15.74 22.81 -5.12
CA LYS A 119 15.46 23.46 -6.41
C LYS A 119 16.24 22.83 -7.56
N ILE A 120 17.54 22.61 -7.36
CA ILE A 120 18.43 22.03 -8.38
C ILE A 120 18.01 20.59 -8.70
N LEU A 121 17.74 19.77 -7.68
CA LEU A 121 17.34 18.38 -7.84
C LEU A 121 15.97 18.27 -8.54
N ILE A 122 15.00 19.09 -8.13
CA ILE A 122 13.66 19.14 -8.72
C ILE A 122 13.78 19.50 -10.21
N ASN A 123 14.55 20.54 -10.54
CA ASN A 123 14.74 20.98 -11.92
C ASN A 123 15.46 19.92 -12.77
N LYS A 124 16.47 19.24 -12.22
CA LYS A 124 17.18 18.13 -12.89
C LYS A 124 16.20 16.99 -13.20
N LYS A 125 15.38 16.57 -12.23
CA LYS A 125 14.36 15.53 -12.41
C LYS A 125 13.31 15.93 -13.45
N ALA A 126 12.84 17.18 -13.41
CA ALA A 126 11.89 17.71 -14.38
C ALA A 126 12.47 17.67 -15.81
N LYS A 127 13.70 18.15 -16.01
CA LYS A 127 14.40 18.07 -17.31
C LYS A 127 14.50 16.63 -17.83
N GLN A 128 14.88 15.69 -16.96
CA GLN A 128 14.95 14.27 -17.32
C GLN A 128 13.58 13.69 -17.71
N TYR A 129 12.53 14.00 -16.95
CA TYR A 129 11.17 13.57 -17.24
C TYR A 129 10.69 14.11 -18.59
N HIS A 130 10.89 15.41 -18.86
CA HIS A 130 10.53 16.02 -20.15
C HIS A 130 11.32 15.43 -21.31
N LYS A 131 12.63 15.18 -21.16
CA LYS A 131 13.45 14.54 -22.20
C LYS A 131 12.93 13.14 -22.53
N LYS A 132 12.64 12.32 -21.50
CA LYS A 132 12.10 10.96 -21.68
C LYS A 132 10.71 10.95 -22.33
N ASN A 133 9.86 11.91 -21.99
CA ASN A 133 8.48 11.97 -22.49
C ASN A 133 8.29 12.89 -23.72
N ARG A 134 9.38 13.41 -24.31
CA ARG A 134 9.34 14.41 -25.39
C ARG A 134 8.47 13.97 -26.56
N ASN A 135 8.70 12.78 -27.10
CA ASN A 135 7.99 12.27 -28.27
C ASN A 135 6.51 11.99 -27.95
N LYS A 136 6.23 11.42 -26.77
CA LYS A 136 4.86 11.15 -26.31
C LYS A 136 4.06 12.45 -26.14
N ASN A 137 4.67 13.47 -25.53
CA ASN A 137 4.04 14.78 -25.36
C ASN A 137 3.81 15.46 -26.71
N ASN A 138 4.81 15.46 -27.60
CA ASN A 138 4.66 16.03 -28.94
C ASN A 138 3.56 15.36 -29.76
N LYS A 139 3.46 14.02 -29.69
CA LYS A 139 2.38 13.25 -30.29
C LYS A 139 1.03 13.69 -29.73
N ARG A 140 0.88 13.71 -28.40
CA ARG A 140 -0.36 14.15 -27.72
C ARG A 140 -0.74 15.59 -28.09
N THR A 141 0.23 16.49 -28.16
CA THR A 141 0.02 17.88 -28.56
C THR A 141 -0.46 17.98 -30.01
N ARG A 142 0.17 17.24 -30.94
CA ARG A 142 -0.29 17.17 -32.33
C ARG A 142 -1.71 16.63 -32.43
N GLU A 143 -2.02 15.54 -31.73
CA GLU A 143 -3.35 14.94 -31.69
C GLU A 143 -4.42 15.92 -31.17
N TYR A 144 -4.10 16.68 -30.11
CA TYR A 144 -4.98 17.72 -29.59
C TYR A 144 -5.27 18.82 -30.63
N TYR A 145 -4.24 19.37 -31.28
CA TYR A 145 -4.43 20.41 -32.30
C TYR A 145 -5.15 19.92 -33.55
N VAL A 146 -4.95 18.66 -33.95
CA VAL A 146 -5.67 18.06 -35.08
C VAL A 146 -7.16 17.91 -34.74
N THR A 147 -7.47 17.44 -33.53
CA THR A 147 -8.85 17.21 -33.08
C THR A 147 -9.62 18.50 -32.77
N HIS A 148 -8.94 19.59 -32.38
CA HIS A 148 -9.57 20.87 -31.99
C HIS A 148 -9.33 22.01 -33.02
N LYS A 149 -8.93 21.68 -34.25
CA LYS A 149 -8.60 22.64 -35.33
C LYS A 149 -9.79 23.51 -35.79
N LYS A 150 -11.04 23.09 -35.56
CA LYS A 150 -12.26 23.85 -35.94
C LYS A 150 -12.69 24.88 -34.88
N GLU A 151 -12.32 24.71 -33.61
CA GLU A 151 -12.73 25.61 -32.50
C GLU A 151 -11.81 26.83 -32.33
N THR A 152 -10.54 26.73 -32.70
CA THR A 152 -9.54 27.80 -32.51
C THR A 152 -9.58 28.89 -33.60
N ARG A 153 -10.28 28.65 -34.72
CA ARG A 153 -10.48 29.63 -35.81
C ARG A 153 -11.70 30.53 -35.61
N THR A 154 -12.70 30.12 -34.85
CA THR A 154 -13.91 30.90 -34.59
C THR A 154 -13.72 31.94 -33.49
N THR A 155 -12.88 31.65 -32.48
CA THR A 155 -12.59 32.59 -31.37
C THR A 155 -11.68 33.76 -31.76
N LYS A 156 -10.90 33.64 -32.84
CA LYS A 156 -10.01 34.71 -33.35
C LYS A 156 -10.65 35.62 -34.41
N ARG A 157 -11.87 35.31 -34.88
CA ARG A 157 -12.61 36.14 -35.85
C ARG A 157 -13.65 37.06 -35.20
N ASN A 158 -13.92 36.89 -33.91
CA ASN A 158 -14.93 37.63 -33.15
C ASN A 158 -14.32 38.58 -32.11
N TYR A 159 -13.09 39.04 -32.33
CA TYR A 159 -12.44 40.14 -31.61
C TYR A 159 -11.78 41.07 -32.61
#